data_AF-A0A3D9XDA4-F1
#
_entry.id   AF-A0A3D9XDA4-F1
#
_cell.length_a   1.000
_cell.length_b   1.000
_cell.length_c   1.000
_cell.angle_alpha   90.00
_cell.angle_beta   90.00
_cell.angle_gamma   90.00
#
_symmetry.space_group_name_H-M   'P 1'
#
loop_
_entity.id
_entity.type
_entity.pdbx_description
1 polymer ?
#
loop_
_entity_poly.entity_id
_entity_poly.type
_entity_poly.pdbx_seq_one_letter_code
_entity_poly.pdbx_strand_id
1 'polypeptide(L)' 'MSAVEMSHSHAARGLGQVFARVTAMVAAWNDARITRSELNRLTDRELTDIGLTRGDIERVARGL' A
#
# COMPACT_ATOMS: atom_id res chain seq x y z
N MET A 1 -42.23 17.13 8.03
CA MET A 1 -41.32 16.02 7.64
C MET A 1 -40.66 16.44 6.33
N SER A 2 -39.46 17.03 6.39
CA SER A 2 -38.80 17.62 5.22
C SER A 2 -37.99 16.56 4.48
N ALA A 3 -38.40 16.23 3.26
CA ALA A 3 -37.77 15.21 2.41
C ALA A 3 -36.77 15.82 1.40
N VAL A 4 -36.03 16.87 1.79
CA VAL A 4 -35.11 17.56 0.86
C VAL A 4 -33.63 17.46 1.29
N GLU A 5 -33.33 16.87 2.44
CA GLU A 5 -31.96 16.85 2.98
C GLU A 5 -31.29 15.46 2.94
N MET A 6 -31.24 14.79 1.78
CA MET A 6 -30.51 13.49 1.67
C MET A 6 -29.74 13.24 0.36
N SER A 7 -29.77 14.12 -0.66
CA SER A 7 -29.26 13.76 -1.99
C SER A 7 -27.89 14.33 -2.39
N HIS A 8 -27.29 15.25 -1.63
CA HIS A 8 -26.05 15.91 -2.07
C HIS A 8 -24.76 15.16 -1.67
N SER A 9 -24.87 14.16 -0.79
CA SER A 9 -23.71 13.45 -0.23
C SER A 9 -23.33 12.17 -0.97
N HIS A 10 -24.14 11.65 -1.91
CA HIS A 10 -23.88 10.35 -2.53
C HIS A 10 -22.87 10.41 -3.70
N ALA A 11 -22.94 11.44 -4.55
CA ALA A 11 -22.03 11.60 -5.70
C ALA A 11 -20.60 11.99 -5.28
N ALA A 12 -20.47 12.90 -4.30
CA ALA A 12 -19.18 13.29 -3.72
C ALA A 12 -18.48 12.13 -3.00
N ARG A 13 -19.26 11.23 -2.37
CA ARG A 13 -18.74 9.99 -1.76
C ARG A 13 -18.15 9.03 -2.81
N GLY A 14 -18.77 8.91 -3.98
CA GLY A 14 -18.29 8.03 -5.06
C GLY A 14 -16.93 8.46 -5.60
N LEU A 15 -16.78 9.73 -5.98
CA LEU A 15 -15.52 10.25 -6.51
C LEU A 15 -14.42 10.25 -5.44
N GLY A 16 -14.74 10.65 -4.21
CA GLY A 16 -13.80 10.61 -3.08
C GLY A 16 -13.30 9.19 -2.78
N GLN A 17 -14.18 8.18 -2.88
CA GLN A 17 -13.79 6.78 -2.67
C GLN A 17 -12.86 6.26 -3.79
N VAL A 18 -13.08 6.65 -5.04
CA VAL A 18 -12.18 6.29 -6.15
C VAL A 18 -10.81 6.92 -5.95
N PHE A 19 -10.74 8.22 -5.62
CA PHE A 19 -9.47 8.88 -5.32
C PHE A 19 -8.74 8.21 -4.15
N ALA A 20 -9.44 7.91 -3.05
CA ALA A 20 -8.85 7.22 -1.90
C ALA A 20 -8.30 5.82 -2.25
N ARG A 21 -8.96 5.08 -3.15
CA ARG A 21 -8.45 3.79 -3.63
C ARG A 21 -7.19 3.94 -4.48
N VAL A 22 -7.17 4.92 -5.39
CA VAL A 22 -5.99 5.17 -6.23
C VAL A 22 -4.81 5.58 -5.38
N THR A 23 -4.99 6.50 -4.42
CA THR A 23 -3.91 6.91 -3.53
C THR A 23 -3.41 5.75 -2.67
N ALA A 24 -4.30 4.91 -2.15
CA ALA A 24 -3.92 3.71 -1.40
C ALA A 24 -3.11 2.72 -2.24
N MET A 25 -3.49 2.48 -3.50
CA MET A 25 -2.73 1.61 -4.41
C MET A 25 -1.33 2.16 -4.71
N VAL A 26 -1.23 3.48 -4.95
CA VAL A 26 0.07 4.13 -5.22
C VAL A 26 0.96 4.08 -3.97
N ALA A 27 0.39 4.34 -2.80
CA ALA A 27 1.12 4.22 -1.53
C ALA A 27 1.64 2.80 -1.32
N ALA A 28 0.80 1.79 -1.47
CA ALA A 28 1.20 0.39 -1.33
C ALA A 28 2.30 -0.02 -2.32
N TRP A 29 2.23 0.45 -3.57
CA TRP A 29 3.29 0.21 -4.56
C TRP A 29 4.61 0.89 -4.18
N ASN A 30 4.55 2.11 -3.66
CA ASN A 30 5.72 2.84 -3.21
C ASN A 30 6.36 2.17 -1.99
N ASP A 31 5.56 1.76 -1.01
CA ASP A 31 6.03 1.04 0.18
C ASP A 31 6.71 -0.27 -0.21
N ALA A 32 6.12 -1.02 -1.13
CA ALA A 32 6.74 -2.24 -1.66
C ALA A 32 8.10 -1.95 -2.33
N ARG A 33 8.18 -0.87 -3.12
CA ARG A 33 9.42 -0.47 -3.79
C ARG A 33 10.50 -0.05 -2.78
N ILE A 34 10.14 0.71 -1.75
CA ILE A 34 11.05 1.16 -0.69
C ILE A 34 11.55 -0.05 0.10
N THR A 35 10.65 -0.89 0.62
CA THR A 35 11.00 -2.12 1.33
C THR A 35 11.95 -2.99 0.51
N ARG A 36 11.65 -3.21 -0.77
CA ARG A 36 12.55 -3.95 -1.67
C ARG A 36 13.91 -3.28 -1.77
N SER A 37 13.98 -1.96 -1.91
CA SER A 37 15.24 -1.23 -2.00
C SER A 37 16.06 -1.36 -0.71
N GLU A 38 15.44 -1.20 0.46
CA GLU A 38 16.14 -1.31 1.74
C GLU A 38 16.65 -2.73 1.98
N LEU A 39 15.83 -3.76 1.75
CA LEU A 39 16.26 -5.15 1.88
C LEU A 39 17.36 -5.53 0.88
N ASN A 40 17.38 -4.94 -0.32
CA ASN A 40 18.46 -5.16 -1.27
C ASN A 40 19.78 -4.48 -0.87
N ARG A 41 19.75 -3.44 -0.03
CA ARG A 41 20.97 -2.80 0.49
C ARG A 41 21.65 -3.62 1.58
N LEU A 42 20.90 -4.42 2.32
CA LEU A 42 21.45 -5.33 3.33
C LEU A 42 22.31 -6.40 2.66
N THR A 43 23.31 -6.90 3.37
CA THR A 43 24.16 -8.04 3.00
C THR A 43 23.44 -9.36 3.26
N ASP A 44 23.95 -10.47 2.70
CA ASP A 44 23.33 -11.79 2.88
C ASP A 44 23.33 -12.24 4.35
N ARG A 45 24.35 -11.84 5.10
CA ARG A 45 24.43 -12.08 6.54
C ARG A 45 23.38 -11.28 7.30
N GLU A 46 23.23 -9.99 7.01
CA GLU A 46 22.21 -9.15 7.67
C GLU A 46 20.80 -9.63 7.35
N LEU A 47 20.55 -10.11 6.13
CA LEU A 47 19.28 -10.77 5.79
C LEU A 47 19.08 -12.06 6.61
N THR A 48 20.13 -12.87 6.74
CA THR A 48 20.07 -14.10 7.53
C THR A 48 19.82 -13.82 9.01
N ASP A 49 20.37 -12.73 9.55
CA ASP A 49 20.18 -12.32 10.95
C ASP A 49 18.71 -11.98 11.26
N ILE A 50 17.95 -11.50 10.27
CA ILE A 50 16.49 -11.30 10.36
C ILE A 50 15.67 -12.48 9.82
N GLY A 51 16.31 -13.60 9.49
CA GLY A 51 15.66 -14.82 9.01
C GLY A 51 15.13 -14.75 7.58
N LEU A 52 15.68 -13.88 6.73
CA LEU A 52 15.32 -13.73 5.32
C LEU A 52 16.43 -14.19 4.38
N THR A 53 16.03 -14.58 3.18
CA THR A 53 16.94 -14.80 2.05
C THR A 53 16.65 -13.80 0.93
N ARG A 54 17.56 -13.67 -0.06
CA ARG A 54 17.33 -12.81 -1.25
C ARG A 54 16.03 -13.15 -1.99
N GLY A 55 15.64 -14.43 -2.00
CA GLY A 55 14.40 -14.89 -2.63
C GLY A 55 13.14 -14.40 -1.90
N ASP A 56 13.23 -14.15 -0.60
CA ASP A 56 12.09 -13.70 0.21
C ASP A 56 11.81 -12.20 0.07
N ILE A 57 12.76 -11.42 -0.43
CA ILE A 57 12.64 -9.95 -0.53
C ILE A 57 11.39 -9.56 -1.31
N GLU A 58 11.12 -10.21 -2.45
CA GLU A 58 9.95 -9.86 -3.27
C GLU A 58 8.63 -10.25 -2.59
N ARG A 59 8.63 -11.34 -1.82
CA ARG A 59 7.48 -11.77 -1.01
C ARG A 59 7.17 -10.73 0.08
N VAL A 60 8.19 -10.36 0.86
CA VAL A 60 8.07 -9.36 1.94
C VAL A 60 7.70 -7.98 1.40
N ALA A 61 8.32 -7.54 0.31
CA ALA A 61 8.03 -6.26 -0.31
C ALA A 61 6.57 -6.15 -0.76
N ARG A 62 5.96 -7.22 -1.25
CA ARG A 62 4.55 -7.24 -1.66
C ARG A 62 3.58 -7.47 -0.50
N GLY A 63 4.07 -7.75 0.70
CA GLY A 63 3.25 -8.12 1.86
C GLY A 63 2.54 -9.47 1.68
N LEU A 64 3.18 -10.41 0.96
CA LEU A 64 2.67 -11.75 0.67
C LEU A 64 3.18 -12.81 1.65
#